data_AF-A0AAJ3GQ63-F1
#
_entry.id   AF-A0AAJ3GQ63-F1
#
_cell.length_a   1.000
_cell.length_b   1.000
_cell.length_c   1.000
_cell.angle_alpha   90.00
_cell.angle_beta   90.00
_cell.angle_gamma   90.00
#
_symmetry.space_group_name_H-M   'P 1'
#
loop_
_entity.id
_entity.type
_entity.pdbx_description
1 polymer ?
#
loop_
_entity_poly.entity_id
_entity_poly.type
_entity_poly.pdbx_seq_one_letter_code
_entity_poly.pdbx_strand_id
1 'polypeptide(L)'
;MDWYAPYSLGKSTKLIRRFLIEIASMESRIARHGLHVAREIYDFDDATAAMDEFPELFNLLKRNIAPFDMETYSQLEYLDKEISLIDQISLINLKLQMSRHPEYTSPLSKLAEIIFDGRVFSSSQTKRIFGEESISIERTIVSCDKLLSTLKIAEDVLRRREELESEIFKPSRIKEDRVVELIERAEEQINQSLTLSSETRLLVSNYLAEIKTEAKSKAPKWQAMIGSLVIVAALTSGLADAPGATKTLQSLIEYIVGVSLINPEQKFLNSPNNLATGANEIVNTIPI
;
A
#
# COMPACT_ATOMS: atom_id res chain seq x y z
N MET A 1 -9.41 0.52 -2.57
CA MET A 1 -8.34 1.06 -3.44
C MET A 1 -7.07 1.10 -2.61
N ASP A 2 -6.48 -0.06 -2.34
CA ASP A 2 -5.29 -0.17 -1.47
C ASP A 2 -3.99 0.17 -2.23
N TRP A 3 -4.06 0.26 -3.57
CA TRP A 3 -3.00 0.65 -4.49
C TRP A 3 -2.62 2.13 -4.46
N TYR A 4 -3.45 3.00 -3.87
CA TYR A 4 -3.17 4.43 -3.84
C TYR A 4 -1.96 4.73 -2.93
N ALA A 5 -1.83 3.98 -1.83
CA ALA A 5 -0.77 4.16 -0.85
C ALA A 5 0.65 3.91 -1.41
N PRO A 6 0.97 2.75 -2.05
CA PRO A 6 2.29 2.53 -2.62
C PRO A 6 2.61 3.49 -3.78
N TYR A 7 1.62 3.82 -4.62
CA TYR A 7 1.80 4.74 -5.75
C TYR A 7 2.11 6.17 -5.30
N SER A 8 1.29 6.73 -4.40
CA SER A 8 1.46 8.09 -3.88
C SER A 8 2.78 8.22 -3.11
N LEU A 9 3.06 7.28 -2.20
CA LEU A 9 4.32 7.24 -1.47
C LEU A 9 5.52 7.08 -2.40
N GLY A 10 5.41 6.27 -3.46
CA GLY A 10 6.45 6.11 -4.47
C GLY A 10 6.74 7.39 -5.24
N LYS A 11 5.70 8.16 -5.59
CA LYS A 11 5.84 9.48 -6.22
C LYS A 11 6.53 10.47 -5.28
N SER A 12 6.04 10.59 -4.04
CA SER A 12 6.63 11.47 -3.03
C SER A 12 8.09 11.11 -2.74
N THR A 13 8.40 9.83 -2.57
CA THR A 13 9.76 9.35 -2.32
C THR A 13 10.72 9.68 -3.47
N LYS A 14 10.29 9.56 -4.74
CA LYS A 14 11.10 9.94 -5.90
C LYS A 14 11.39 11.45 -5.93
N LEU A 15 10.38 12.27 -5.62
CA LEU A 15 10.52 13.72 -5.58
C LEU A 15 11.48 14.15 -4.48
N ILE A 16 11.26 13.66 -3.25
CA ILE A 16 12.15 13.88 -2.10
C ILE A 16 13.58 13.48 -2.46
N ARG A 17 13.77 12.27 -3.01
CA ARG A 17 15.10 11.78 -3.40
C ARG A 17 15.77 12.69 -4.43
N ARG A 18 15.08 13.09 -5.51
CA ARG A 18 15.64 13.98 -6.54
C ARG A 18 16.08 15.30 -5.91
N PHE A 19 15.22 15.88 -5.09
CA PHE A 19 15.48 17.14 -4.42
C PHE A 19 16.68 17.05 -3.45
N LEU A 20 16.80 15.96 -2.69
CA LEU A 20 17.96 15.72 -1.82
C LEU A 20 19.26 15.56 -2.60
N ILE A 21 19.23 14.95 -3.79
CA ILE A 21 20.39 14.87 -4.70
C ILE A 21 20.79 16.26 -5.18
N GLU A 22 19.83 17.11 -5.52
CA GLU A 22 20.11 18.49 -5.93
C GLU A 22 20.72 19.29 -4.78
N ILE A 23 20.19 19.18 -3.57
CA ILE A 23 20.79 19.77 -2.36
C ILE A 23 22.23 19.28 -2.18
N ALA A 24 22.47 17.97 -2.29
CA ALA A 24 23.80 17.39 -2.16
C ALA A 24 24.75 17.91 -3.25
N SER A 25 24.27 18.09 -4.49
CA SER A 25 25.08 18.66 -5.58
C SER A 25 25.44 20.13 -5.35
N MET A 26 24.63 20.84 -4.56
CA MET A 26 24.83 22.24 -4.21
C MET A 26 25.60 22.45 -2.90
N GLU A 27 26.28 21.42 -2.38
CA GLU A 27 26.92 21.45 -1.07
C GLU A 27 27.85 22.66 -0.90
N SER A 28 28.67 22.94 -1.92
CA SER A 28 29.59 24.09 -1.90
C SER A 28 28.87 25.45 -1.87
N ARG A 29 27.72 25.58 -2.53
CA ARG A 29 26.94 26.84 -2.53
C ARG A 29 26.25 27.04 -1.19
N ILE A 30 25.66 25.98 -0.64
CA ILE A 30 24.99 25.98 0.65
C ILE A 30 25.98 26.21 1.79
N ALA A 31 27.19 25.64 1.72
CA ALA A 31 28.24 25.88 2.70
C ALA A 31 28.67 27.36 2.75
N ARG A 32 28.60 28.08 1.62
CA ARG A 32 28.99 29.50 1.53
C ARG A 32 27.87 30.46 1.91
N HIS A 33 26.67 30.25 1.38
CA HIS A 33 25.57 31.21 1.51
C HIS A 33 24.50 30.74 2.52
N GLY A 34 24.56 29.50 2.99
CA GLY A 34 23.61 28.91 3.93
C GLY A 34 22.49 28.11 3.25
N LEU A 35 21.69 27.43 4.09
CA LEU A 35 20.65 26.48 3.65
C LEU A 35 19.50 27.13 2.86
N HIS A 36 19.30 28.45 3.01
CA HIS A 36 18.24 29.16 2.30
C HIS A 36 18.39 29.11 0.77
N VAL A 37 19.59 28.84 0.25
CA VAL A 37 19.82 28.64 -1.19
C VAL A 37 19.04 27.45 -1.73
N ALA A 38 18.74 26.45 -0.89
CA ALA A 38 17.92 25.31 -1.31
C ALA A 38 16.50 25.73 -1.75
N ARG A 39 16.03 26.92 -1.34
CA ARG A 39 14.74 27.49 -1.77
C ARG A 39 14.73 27.95 -3.23
N GLU A 40 15.91 28.12 -3.84
CA GLU A 40 16.04 28.48 -5.26
C GLU A 40 15.88 27.25 -6.19
N ILE A 41 15.80 26.05 -5.62
CA ILE A 41 15.62 24.81 -6.38
C ILE A 41 14.18 24.78 -6.93
N TYR A 42 14.04 24.46 -8.22
CA TYR A 42 12.79 24.55 -8.98
C TYR A 42 11.61 23.80 -8.32
N ASP A 43 11.86 22.65 -7.70
CA ASP A 43 10.81 21.84 -7.04
C ASP A 43 10.76 22.02 -5.51
N PHE A 44 11.27 23.11 -4.95
CA PHE A 44 11.33 23.29 -3.49
C PHE A 44 9.97 23.13 -2.81
N ASP A 45 8.95 23.83 -3.28
CA ASP A 45 7.61 23.81 -2.67
C ASP A 45 6.98 22.42 -2.77
N ASP A 46 7.07 21.78 -3.93
CA ASP A 46 6.55 20.43 -4.15
C ASP A 46 7.30 19.39 -3.29
N ALA A 47 8.63 19.52 -3.17
CA ALA A 47 9.44 18.61 -2.38
C ALA A 47 9.17 18.74 -0.89
N THR A 48 9.05 19.97 -0.37
CA THR A 48 8.72 20.20 1.05
C THR A 48 7.31 19.73 1.39
N ALA A 49 6.33 19.96 0.52
CA ALA A 49 4.99 19.39 0.67
C ALA A 49 5.01 17.85 0.68
N ALA A 50 5.79 17.23 -0.22
CA ALA A 50 5.95 15.77 -0.23
C ALA A 50 6.64 15.24 1.04
N MET A 51 7.59 15.98 1.61
CA MET A 51 8.22 15.63 2.89
C MET A 51 7.23 15.76 4.07
N ASP A 52 6.32 16.72 4.03
CA ASP A 52 5.27 16.88 5.06
C ASP A 52 4.25 15.74 5.03
N GLU A 53 3.83 15.29 3.85
CA GLU A 53 2.87 14.17 3.70
C GLU A 53 3.51 12.78 3.91
N PHE A 54 4.85 12.70 3.81
CA PHE A 54 5.58 11.43 3.83
C PHE A 54 5.27 10.52 5.05
N PRO A 55 5.23 11.01 6.30
CA PRO A 55 4.98 10.16 7.47
C PRO A 55 3.61 9.48 7.42
N GLU A 56 2.57 10.20 6.96
CA GLU A 56 1.22 9.66 6.86
C GLU A 56 1.14 8.58 5.78
N LEU A 57 1.67 8.86 4.58
CA LEU A 57 1.68 7.92 3.46
C LEU A 57 2.48 6.65 3.80
N PHE A 58 3.61 6.79 4.49
CA PHE A 58 4.43 5.67 4.93
C PHE A 58 3.71 4.78 5.95
N ASN A 59 3.05 5.38 6.95
CA ASN A 59 2.28 4.63 7.94
C ASN A 59 1.04 3.97 7.35
N LEU A 60 0.38 4.63 6.39
CA LEU A 60 -0.74 4.05 5.64
C LEU A 60 -0.30 2.78 4.90
N LEU A 61 0.84 2.81 4.20
CA LEU A 61 1.38 1.63 3.54
C LEU A 61 1.70 0.52 4.54
N LYS A 62 2.39 0.83 5.65
CA LYS A 62 2.72 -0.16 6.68
C LYS A 62 1.49 -0.88 7.20
N ARG A 63 0.42 -0.13 7.51
CA ARG A 63 -0.85 -0.70 7.96
C ARG A 63 -1.48 -1.59 6.90
N ASN A 64 -1.41 -1.18 5.64
CA ASN A 64 -1.99 -1.93 4.54
C ASN A 64 -1.22 -3.22 4.22
N ILE A 65 0.12 -3.25 4.39
CA ILE A 65 0.92 -4.45 4.06
C ILE A 65 1.04 -5.44 5.22
N ALA A 66 0.97 -4.97 6.47
CA ALA A 66 1.11 -5.78 7.68
C ALA A 66 0.32 -7.11 7.68
N PRO A 67 -0.97 -7.16 7.27
CA PRO A 67 -1.73 -8.40 7.28
C PRO A 67 -1.42 -9.34 6.10
N PHE A 68 -0.69 -8.90 5.08
CA PHE A 68 -0.55 -9.64 3.82
C PHE A 68 0.86 -10.15 3.56
N ASP A 69 1.89 -9.35 3.88
CA ASP A 69 3.27 -9.77 3.71
C ASP A 69 4.15 -9.26 4.85
N MET A 70 4.45 -10.18 5.77
CA MET A 70 5.29 -9.91 6.94
C MET A 70 6.73 -9.59 6.55
N GLU A 71 7.23 -10.11 5.42
CA GLU A 71 8.59 -9.81 4.97
C GLU A 71 8.71 -8.35 4.54
N THR A 72 7.84 -7.88 3.65
CA THR A 72 7.80 -6.45 3.25
C THR A 72 7.49 -5.56 4.44
N TYR A 73 6.58 -5.94 5.34
CA TYR A 73 6.31 -5.19 6.57
C TYR A 73 7.57 -5.03 7.43
N SER A 74 8.34 -6.10 7.62
CA SER A 74 9.58 -6.07 8.41
C SER A 74 10.63 -5.16 7.78
N GLN A 75 10.72 -5.12 6.45
CA GLN A 75 11.60 -4.18 5.74
C GLN A 75 11.19 -2.71 5.95
N LEU A 76 9.89 -2.42 5.92
CA LEU A 76 9.37 -1.08 6.24
C LEU A 76 9.60 -0.71 7.71
N GLU A 77 9.45 -1.67 8.63
CA GLU A 77 9.73 -1.46 10.04
C GLU A 77 11.21 -1.21 10.32
N TYR A 78 12.11 -1.88 9.61
CA TYR A 78 13.54 -1.60 9.64
C TYR A 78 13.87 -0.18 9.14
N LEU A 79 13.24 0.27 8.04
CA LEU A 79 13.40 1.63 7.53
C LEU A 79 12.92 2.70 8.52
N ASP A 80 11.88 2.37 9.29
CA ASP A 80 11.28 3.25 10.28
C ASP A 80 12.11 3.31 11.58
N LYS A 81 12.40 2.17 12.20
CA LYS A 81 13.00 2.10 13.55
C LYS A 81 14.52 2.18 13.55
N GLU A 82 15.18 1.42 12.69
CA GLU A 82 16.65 1.29 12.69
C GLU A 82 17.32 2.39 11.85
N ILE A 83 16.66 2.78 10.77
CA ILE A 83 17.16 3.83 9.87
C ILE A 83 16.60 5.20 10.25
N SER A 84 15.45 5.26 10.93
CA SER A 84 14.77 6.52 11.30
C SER A 84 14.46 7.38 10.07
N LEU A 85 13.99 6.75 8.99
CA LEU A 85 13.76 7.44 7.72
C LEU A 85 12.73 8.57 7.84
N ILE A 86 11.64 8.34 8.56
CA ILE A 86 10.60 9.36 8.82
C ILE A 86 11.21 10.56 9.54
N ASP A 87 11.97 10.30 10.61
CA ASP A 87 12.59 11.37 11.41
C ASP A 87 13.62 12.15 10.59
N GLN A 88 14.44 11.47 9.79
CA GLN A 88 15.42 12.14 8.92
C GLN A 88 14.75 13.06 7.91
N ILE A 89 13.72 12.57 7.21
CA ILE A 89 12.97 13.38 6.22
C ILE A 89 12.29 14.57 6.91
N SER A 90 11.66 14.35 8.06
CA SER A 90 10.97 15.40 8.82
C SER A 90 11.94 16.47 9.34
N LEU A 91 13.11 16.06 9.86
CA LEU A 91 14.14 16.97 10.34
C LEU A 91 14.78 17.77 9.20
N ILE A 92 15.00 17.14 8.04
CA ILE A 92 15.48 17.85 6.85
C ILE A 92 14.45 18.90 6.43
N ASN A 93 13.16 18.52 6.36
CA ASN A 93 12.10 19.45 5.99
C ASN A 93 12.02 20.63 6.96
N LEU A 94 12.04 20.37 8.26
CA LEU A 94 12.04 21.40 9.29
C LEU A 94 13.20 22.38 9.11
N LYS A 95 14.41 21.87 8.88
CA LYS A 95 15.60 22.73 8.66
C LYS A 95 15.47 23.58 7.40
N LEU A 96 14.92 23.03 6.32
CA LEU A 96 14.67 23.76 5.09
C LEU A 96 13.63 24.88 5.30
N GLN A 97 12.53 24.59 5.99
CA GLN A 97 11.49 25.57 6.31
C GLN A 97 12.02 26.67 7.24
N MET A 98 12.85 26.31 8.23
CA MET A 98 13.48 27.26 9.16
C MET A 98 14.60 28.09 8.51
N SER A 99 15.12 27.69 7.34
CA SER A 99 16.16 28.43 6.64
C SER A 99 15.60 29.75 6.08
N ARG A 100 15.81 30.84 6.83
CA ARG A 100 15.45 32.20 6.41
C ARG A 100 16.61 32.82 5.61
N HIS A 101 16.27 33.69 4.66
CA HIS A 101 17.27 34.58 4.08
C HIS A 101 17.88 35.43 5.20
N PRO A 102 19.21 35.59 5.25
CA PRO A 102 19.81 36.58 6.13
C PRO A 102 19.25 37.96 5.77
N GLU A 103 18.54 38.59 6.72
CA GLU A 103 18.13 39.98 6.59
C GLU A 103 19.37 40.86 6.74
N TYR A 104 19.99 41.20 5.62
CA TYR A 104 21.10 42.15 5.61
C TYR A 104 20.56 43.56 5.91
N THR A 105 20.63 43.96 7.17
CA THR A 105 20.20 45.28 7.63
C THR A 105 21.13 46.42 7.22
N SER A 106 22.28 46.14 6.58
CA SER A 106 23.26 47.17 6.21
C SER A 106 24.00 46.89 4.89
N PRO A 107 24.27 47.91 4.06
CA PRO A 107 25.11 47.76 2.86
C PRO A 107 26.58 47.43 3.17
N LEU A 108 27.06 47.67 4.41
CA LEU A 108 28.41 47.31 4.85
C LEU A 108 28.61 45.80 4.99
N SER A 109 27.57 45.03 5.33
CA SER A 109 27.67 43.57 5.43
C SER A 109 27.82 42.89 4.06
N LYS A 110 27.30 43.50 2.99
CA LYS A 110 27.51 43.01 1.61
C LYS A 110 28.95 43.18 1.12
N LEU A 111 29.65 44.23 1.57
CA LEU A 111 31.06 44.45 1.24
C LEU A 111 32.00 43.55 2.06
N ALA A 112 31.61 43.21 3.29
CA ALA A 112 32.35 42.28 4.14
C ALA A 112 32.38 40.85 3.54
N GLU A 113 31.30 40.43 2.88
CA GLU A 113 31.20 39.12 2.20
C GLU A 113 32.20 39.01 1.03
N ILE A 114 32.33 40.08 0.23
CA ILE A 114 33.29 40.15 -0.90
C ILE A 114 34.75 40.12 -0.42
N ILE A 115 35.04 40.69 0.76
CA ILE A 115 36.39 40.68 1.35
C ILE A 115 36.71 39.33 2.01
N PHE A 116 35.70 38.62 2.54
CA PHE A 116 35.89 37.28 3.10
C PHE A 116 36.08 36.21 2.02
N ASP A 117 35.43 36.35 0.86
CA ASP A 117 35.59 35.45 -0.31
C ASP A 117 37.04 35.39 -0.83
N GLY A 118 37.82 36.46 -0.63
CA GLY A 118 39.23 36.52 -1.03
C GLY A 118 40.23 35.85 -0.07
N ARG A 119 39.83 35.50 1.17
CA ARG A 119 40.75 35.00 2.22
C ARG A 119 40.50 33.58 2.72
N VAL A 120 39.42 32.89 2.31
CA VAL A 120 39.13 31.49 2.74
C VAL A 120 39.62 30.46 1.71
N PHE A 121 40.84 30.63 1.19
CA PHE A 121 41.49 29.63 0.31
C PHE A 121 42.52 28.73 1.01
N SER A 122 42.63 28.76 2.34
CA SER A 122 43.48 27.81 3.05
C SER A 122 42.79 27.21 4.25
N SER A 123 42.62 25.88 4.18
CA SER A 123 42.50 24.95 5.31
C SER A 123 41.37 25.22 6.30
N SER A 124 40.18 24.71 6.00
CA SER A 124 39.23 24.25 7.02
C SER A 124 38.29 23.26 6.36
N GLN A 125 38.21 22.06 6.94
CA GLN A 125 37.25 21.02 6.60
C GLN A 125 35.89 21.67 6.32
N THR A 126 35.33 21.42 5.14
CA THR A 126 33.93 21.67 4.85
C THR A 126 33.12 20.96 5.92
N LYS A 127 32.68 21.69 6.95
CA LYS A 127 31.65 21.22 7.87
C LYS A 127 30.49 20.82 6.97
N ARG A 128 30.21 19.51 6.90
CA ARG A 128 29.02 19.00 6.19
C ARG A 128 27.84 19.86 6.63
N ILE A 129 26.94 20.17 5.72
CA ILE A 129 25.81 21.09 5.94
C ILE A 129 24.92 20.65 7.12
N PHE A 130 25.01 19.38 7.50
CA PHE A 130 24.33 18.75 8.64
C PHE A 130 25.31 18.11 9.65
N GLY A 131 26.61 18.37 9.52
CA GLY A 131 27.73 17.57 10.04
C GLY A 131 27.96 17.52 11.55
N GLU A 132 27.17 18.24 12.35
CA GLU A 132 27.22 18.17 13.81
C GLU A 132 26.00 17.45 14.42
N GLU A 133 24.99 17.09 13.61
CA GLU A 133 23.79 16.38 14.08
C GLU A 133 23.57 15.07 13.31
N SER A 134 22.75 14.18 13.87
CA SER A 134 22.43 12.81 13.43
C SER A 134 21.83 12.64 12.01
N ILE A 135 21.88 13.67 11.17
CA ILE A 135 21.21 13.76 9.86
C ILE A 135 22.27 13.69 8.76
N SER A 136 22.20 12.67 7.91
CA SER A 136 23.04 12.54 6.71
C SER A 136 22.13 12.47 5.48
N ILE A 137 22.22 13.50 4.61
CA ILE A 137 21.47 13.54 3.35
C ILE A 137 21.80 12.31 2.51
N GLU A 138 23.06 11.89 2.46
CA GLU A 138 23.50 10.73 1.69
C GLU A 138 22.85 9.45 2.21
N ARG A 139 22.79 9.27 3.54
CA ARG A 139 22.09 8.14 4.16
C ARG A 139 20.60 8.21 3.84
N THR A 140 19.97 9.37 3.92
CA THR A 140 18.54 9.54 3.59
C THR A 140 18.26 9.20 2.12
N ILE A 141 19.10 9.64 1.18
CA ILE A 141 19.00 9.29 -0.25
C ILE A 141 19.07 7.77 -0.44
N VAL A 142 20.05 7.11 0.17
CA VAL A 142 20.18 5.64 0.09
C VAL A 142 18.96 4.94 0.70
N SER A 143 18.43 5.46 1.81
CA SER A 143 17.22 4.93 2.43
C SER A 143 15.97 5.14 1.56
N CYS A 144 15.86 6.26 0.83
CA CYS A 144 14.83 6.46 -0.18
C CYS A 144 14.93 5.42 -1.31
N ASP A 145 16.15 5.07 -1.77
CA ASP A 145 16.35 4.03 -2.77
C ASP A 145 15.93 2.64 -2.28
N LYS A 146 16.22 2.33 -1.01
CA LYS A 146 15.74 1.10 -0.37
C LYS A 146 14.21 1.09 -0.29
N LEU A 147 13.60 2.19 0.16
CA LEU A 147 12.14 2.31 0.20
C LEU A 147 11.52 2.14 -1.19
N LEU A 148 12.05 2.79 -2.23
CA LEU A 148 11.56 2.63 -3.61
C LEU A 148 11.62 1.19 -4.10
N SER A 149 12.61 0.42 -3.66
CA SER A 149 12.72 -1.00 -3.98
C SER A 149 11.66 -1.82 -3.23
N THR A 150 11.49 -1.58 -1.92
CA THR A 150 10.44 -2.21 -1.10
C THR A 150 9.03 -1.85 -1.59
N LEU A 151 8.81 -0.63 -2.09
CA LEU A 151 7.53 -0.21 -2.66
C LEU A 151 7.14 -1.01 -3.90
N LYS A 152 8.09 -1.34 -4.77
CA LYS A 152 7.83 -2.19 -5.94
C LYS A 152 7.40 -3.60 -5.52
N ILE A 153 8.04 -4.15 -4.49
CA ILE A 153 7.66 -5.46 -3.94
C ILE A 153 6.24 -5.38 -3.35
N ALA A 154 5.96 -4.34 -2.55
CA ALA A 154 4.63 -4.11 -1.98
C ALA A 154 3.55 -3.98 -3.05
N GLU A 155 3.83 -3.24 -4.13
CA GLU A 155 2.93 -3.09 -5.27
C GLU A 155 2.66 -4.44 -5.96
N ASP A 156 3.70 -5.24 -6.20
CA ASP A 156 3.55 -6.58 -6.77
C ASP A 156 2.74 -7.52 -5.88
N VAL A 157 2.94 -7.48 -4.56
CA VAL A 157 2.15 -8.27 -3.59
C VAL A 157 0.68 -7.88 -3.62
N LEU A 158 0.39 -6.58 -3.57
CA LEU A 158 -0.97 -6.06 -3.59
C LEU A 158 -1.68 -6.36 -4.93
N ARG A 159 -0.96 -6.23 -6.05
CA ARG A 159 -1.49 -6.56 -7.38
C ARG A 159 -1.79 -8.05 -7.53
N ARG A 160 -0.86 -8.93 -7.14
CA ARG A 160 -1.09 -10.39 -7.19
C ARG A 160 -2.27 -10.81 -6.32
N ARG A 161 -2.49 -10.13 -5.20
CA ARG A 161 -3.66 -10.39 -4.35
C ARG A 161 -4.95 -10.07 -5.09
N GLU A 162 -5.02 -8.93 -5.74
CA GLU A 162 -6.21 -8.56 -6.51
C GLU A 162 -6.46 -9.51 -7.69
N GLU A 163 -5.39 -9.94 -8.36
CA GLU A 163 -5.47 -10.99 -9.39
C GLU A 163 -5.99 -12.30 -8.81
N LEU A 164 -5.47 -12.76 -7.66
CA LEU A 164 -5.95 -13.96 -6.96
C LEU A 164 -7.40 -13.82 -6.47
N GLU A 165 -7.79 -12.65 -5.95
CA GLU A 165 -9.16 -12.36 -5.53
C GLU A 165 -10.09 -12.38 -6.75
N SER A 166 -9.68 -11.79 -7.87
CA SER A 166 -10.39 -11.84 -9.14
C SER A 166 -10.45 -13.25 -9.75
N GLU A 167 -9.46 -14.10 -9.52
CA GLU A 167 -9.43 -15.48 -10.00
C GLU A 167 -10.30 -16.41 -9.15
N ILE A 168 -10.24 -16.30 -7.82
CA ILE A 168 -11.03 -17.10 -6.87
C ILE A 168 -12.51 -16.67 -6.92
N PHE A 169 -12.79 -15.37 -6.99
CA PHE A 169 -14.13 -14.81 -7.01
C PHE A 169 -14.44 -14.15 -8.37
N LYS A 170 -14.27 -14.88 -9.48
CA LYS A 170 -14.65 -14.38 -10.82
C LYS A 170 -16.10 -13.85 -10.78
N PRO A 171 -16.36 -12.56 -11.04
CA PRO A 171 -17.72 -11.98 -11.02
C PRO A 171 -18.70 -12.71 -11.94
N SER A 172 -18.19 -13.36 -13.00
CA SER A 172 -18.99 -14.15 -13.93
C SER A 172 -19.59 -15.44 -13.33
N ARG A 173 -19.11 -15.91 -12.17
CA ARG A 173 -19.58 -17.17 -11.56
C ARG A 173 -20.69 -16.93 -10.54
N ILE A 174 -20.61 -15.84 -9.78
CA ILE A 174 -21.60 -15.49 -8.76
C ILE A 174 -22.71 -14.67 -9.41
N LYS A 175 -23.94 -15.17 -9.38
CA LYS A 175 -25.08 -14.42 -9.92
C LYS A 175 -25.48 -13.34 -8.91
N GLU A 176 -25.19 -12.09 -9.24
CA GLU A 176 -25.53 -10.91 -8.42
C GLU A 176 -27.01 -10.91 -8.01
N ASP A 177 -27.92 -11.19 -8.94
CA ASP A 177 -29.37 -11.28 -8.68
C ASP A 177 -29.70 -12.29 -7.58
N ARG A 178 -28.98 -13.42 -7.53
CA ARG A 178 -29.19 -14.46 -6.52
C ARG A 178 -28.69 -14.03 -5.15
N VAL A 179 -27.58 -13.30 -5.10
CA VAL A 179 -27.05 -12.71 -3.85
C VAL A 179 -28.03 -11.68 -3.30
N VAL A 180 -28.52 -10.78 -4.16
CA VAL A 180 -29.50 -9.76 -3.78
C VAL A 180 -30.79 -10.38 -3.27
N GLU A 181 -31.30 -11.42 -3.94
CA GLU A 181 -32.51 -12.15 -3.51
C GLU A 181 -32.35 -12.76 -2.11
N LEU A 182 -31.19 -13.37 -1.83
CA LEU A 182 -30.92 -13.97 -0.52
C LEU A 182 -30.76 -12.91 0.58
N ILE A 183 -30.18 -11.75 0.26
CA ILE A 183 -30.11 -10.60 1.19
C ILE A 183 -31.51 -10.08 1.51
N GLU A 184 -32.36 -9.88 0.51
CA GLU A 184 -33.74 -9.40 0.70
C GLU A 184 -34.57 -10.37 1.55
N ARG A 185 -34.41 -11.68 1.33
CA ARG A 185 -35.04 -12.70 2.19
C ARG A 185 -34.53 -12.65 3.63
N ALA A 186 -33.23 -12.41 3.83
CA ALA A 186 -32.67 -12.26 5.17
C ALA A 186 -33.20 -11.00 5.87
N GLU A 187 -33.27 -9.86 5.16
CA GLU A 187 -33.86 -8.62 5.67
C GLU A 187 -35.32 -8.81 6.08
N GLU A 188 -36.13 -9.49 5.27
CA GLU A 188 -37.54 -9.77 5.57
C GLU A 188 -37.68 -10.61 6.85
N GLN A 189 -36.88 -11.68 6.98
CA GLN A 189 -36.89 -12.55 8.17
C GLN A 189 -36.43 -11.84 9.44
N ILE A 190 -35.50 -10.89 9.33
CA ILE A 190 -34.98 -10.09 10.44
C ILE A 190 -36.02 -9.04 10.87
N ASN A 191 -36.71 -8.42 9.92
CA ASN A 191 -37.77 -7.45 10.20
C ASN A 191 -39.00 -8.09 10.86
N GLN A 192 -39.28 -9.35 10.53
CA GLN A 192 -40.36 -10.13 11.15
C GLN A 192 -40.01 -10.67 12.55
N SER A 193 -38.73 -10.59 12.97
CA SER A 193 -38.30 -11.08 14.28
C SER A 193 -38.67 -10.11 15.41
N LEU A 194 -39.47 -10.59 16.36
CA LEU A 194 -39.96 -9.82 17.52
C LEU A 194 -38.94 -9.67 18.66
N THR A 195 -37.83 -10.41 18.62
CA THR A 195 -36.83 -10.48 19.71
C THR A 195 -35.61 -9.59 19.50
N LEU A 196 -35.44 -9.04 18.30
CA LEU A 196 -34.37 -8.08 18.03
C LEU A 196 -34.69 -6.73 18.68
N SER A 197 -33.72 -6.19 19.42
CA SER A 197 -33.77 -4.77 19.80
C SER A 197 -33.79 -3.90 18.54
N SER A 198 -34.42 -2.73 18.64
CA SER A 198 -34.46 -1.76 17.54
C SER A 198 -33.05 -1.34 17.09
N GLU A 199 -32.09 -1.29 18.02
CA GLU A 199 -30.69 -0.95 17.76
C GLU A 199 -29.97 -2.04 16.94
N THR A 200 -30.09 -3.32 17.34
CA THR A 200 -29.49 -4.44 16.60
C THR A 200 -30.12 -4.61 15.23
N ARG A 201 -31.45 -4.40 15.11
CA ARG A 201 -32.14 -4.44 13.82
C ARG A 201 -31.63 -3.36 12.87
N LEU A 202 -31.41 -2.15 13.38
CA LEU A 202 -30.89 -1.03 12.59
C LEU A 202 -29.43 -1.29 12.16
N LEU A 203 -28.60 -1.79 13.07
CA LEU A 203 -27.22 -2.17 12.77
C LEU A 203 -27.15 -3.25 11.66
N VAL A 204 -27.93 -4.31 11.79
CA VAL A 204 -27.96 -5.40 10.82
C VAL A 204 -28.52 -4.94 9.47
N SER A 205 -29.57 -4.12 9.47
CA SER A 205 -30.12 -3.54 8.24
C SER A 205 -29.10 -2.66 7.52
N ASN A 206 -28.29 -1.89 8.24
CA ASN A 206 -27.23 -1.08 7.63
C ASN A 206 -26.16 -1.97 6.98
N TYR A 207 -25.71 -3.03 7.67
CA TYR A 207 -24.76 -3.98 7.09
C TYR A 207 -25.33 -4.67 5.84
N LEU A 208 -26.58 -5.13 5.87
CA LEU A 208 -27.20 -5.78 4.71
C LEU A 208 -27.39 -4.81 3.54
N ALA A 209 -27.73 -3.54 3.81
CA ALA A 209 -27.82 -2.50 2.80
C ALA A 209 -26.45 -2.21 2.14
N GLU A 210 -25.37 -2.10 2.93
CA GLU A 210 -24.01 -1.93 2.42
C GLU A 210 -23.60 -3.11 1.53
N ILE A 211 -23.85 -4.34 1.99
CA ILE A 211 -23.55 -5.56 1.24
C ILE A 211 -24.35 -5.61 -0.07
N LYS A 212 -25.63 -5.20 -0.05
CA LYS A 212 -26.48 -5.13 -1.25
C LYS A 212 -25.99 -4.09 -2.26
N THR A 213 -25.47 -2.95 -1.79
CA THR A 213 -24.87 -1.94 -2.66
C THR A 213 -23.56 -2.42 -3.27
N GLU A 214 -22.70 -3.06 -2.48
CA GLU A 214 -21.44 -3.63 -2.95
C GLU A 214 -21.66 -4.76 -3.97
N ALA A 215 -22.67 -5.61 -3.74
CA ALA A 215 -23.06 -6.71 -4.63
C ALA A 215 -23.43 -6.26 -6.05
N LYS A 216 -23.94 -5.02 -6.19
CA LYS A 216 -24.34 -4.42 -7.48
C LYS A 216 -23.25 -3.54 -8.10
N SER A 217 -22.09 -3.45 -7.46
CA SER A 217 -20.98 -2.65 -7.97
C SER A 217 -20.34 -3.32 -9.20
N LYS A 218 -19.61 -2.55 -10.00
CA LYS A 218 -18.92 -3.09 -11.19
C LYS A 218 -17.79 -4.08 -10.85
N ALA A 219 -17.32 -4.07 -9.61
CA ALA A 219 -16.22 -4.90 -9.11
C ALA A 219 -16.48 -5.26 -7.63
N PRO A 220 -17.43 -6.17 -7.36
CA PRO A 220 -17.85 -6.51 -6.00
C PRO A 220 -16.72 -7.18 -5.21
N LYS A 221 -16.43 -6.68 -4.01
CA LYS A 221 -15.45 -7.28 -3.08
C LYS A 221 -16.08 -8.42 -2.28
N TRP A 222 -16.17 -9.58 -2.91
CA TRP A 222 -16.83 -10.76 -2.34
C TRP A 222 -16.28 -11.18 -0.98
N GLN A 223 -14.96 -11.05 -0.73
CA GLN A 223 -14.37 -11.42 0.57
C GLN A 223 -14.82 -10.48 1.69
N ALA A 224 -14.90 -9.17 1.43
CA ALA A 224 -15.40 -8.20 2.39
C ALA A 224 -16.90 -8.44 2.67
N MET A 225 -17.69 -8.75 1.64
CA MET A 225 -19.09 -9.11 1.77
C MET A 225 -19.29 -10.37 2.63
N ILE A 226 -18.49 -11.43 2.41
CA ILE A 226 -18.53 -12.64 3.25
C ILE A 226 -18.21 -12.29 4.70
N GLY A 227 -17.18 -11.49 4.96
CA GLY A 227 -16.82 -11.05 6.30
C GLY A 227 -17.99 -10.36 7.01
N SER A 228 -18.63 -9.40 6.34
CA SER A 228 -19.81 -8.70 6.85
C SER A 228 -21.00 -9.64 7.08
N LEU A 229 -21.25 -10.58 6.15
CA LEU A 229 -22.31 -11.58 6.30
C LEU A 229 -22.07 -12.53 7.48
N VAL A 230 -20.82 -12.91 7.77
CA VAL A 230 -20.47 -13.74 8.94
C VAL A 230 -20.74 -12.99 10.24
N ILE A 231 -20.41 -11.69 10.30
CA ILE A 231 -20.73 -10.84 11.45
C ILE A 231 -22.24 -10.77 11.66
N VAL A 232 -23.01 -10.52 10.59
CA VAL A 232 -24.47 -10.48 10.65
C VAL A 232 -25.04 -11.83 11.09
N ALA A 233 -24.54 -12.95 10.56
CA ALA A 233 -24.96 -14.29 10.94
C ALA A 233 -24.63 -14.61 12.41
N ALA A 234 -23.51 -14.10 12.95
CA ALA A 234 -23.14 -14.26 14.36
C ALA A 234 -24.05 -13.42 15.27
N LEU A 235 -24.42 -12.20 14.85
CA LEU A 235 -25.37 -11.37 15.57
C LEU A 235 -26.77 -12.01 15.59
N THR A 236 -27.19 -12.67 14.52
CA THR A 236 -28.50 -13.33 14.45
C THR A 236 -28.51 -14.74 15.05
N SER A 237 -27.38 -15.46 15.10
CA SER A 237 -27.29 -16.81 15.67
C SER A 237 -27.44 -16.84 17.19
N GLY A 238 -27.14 -15.73 17.86
CA GLY A 238 -27.38 -15.53 19.29
C GLY A 238 -28.86 -15.34 19.67
N LEU A 239 -29.78 -15.27 18.69
CA LEU A 239 -31.20 -15.03 18.93
C LEU A 239 -32.05 -16.30 18.75
N ALA A 240 -32.81 -16.64 19.78
CA ALA A 240 -33.66 -17.84 19.85
C ALA A 240 -34.79 -17.87 18.80
N ASP A 241 -35.27 -16.70 18.34
CA ASP A 241 -36.46 -16.60 17.46
C ASP A 241 -36.14 -16.21 16.01
N ALA A 242 -34.87 -16.22 15.57
CA ALA A 242 -34.51 -15.97 14.17
C ALA A 242 -33.67 -17.08 13.49
N PRO A 243 -33.99 -18.38 13.66
CA PRO A 243 -33.23 -19.47 13.02
C PRO A 243 -33.35 -19.44 11.48
N GLY A 244 -34.41 -18.84 10.94
CA GLY A 244 -34.60 -18.65 9.50
C GLY A 244 -33.57 -17.70 8.88
N ALA A 245 -33.39 -16.52 9.48
CA ALA A 245 -32.44 -15.51 9.02
C ALA A 245 -31.01 -16.05 9.02
N THR A 246 -30.61 -16.70 10.11
CA THR A 246 -29.27 -17.30 10.24
C THR A 246 -29.03 -18.38 9.18
N LYS A 247 -30.01 -19.24 8.88
CA LYS A 247 -29.90 -20.24 7.81
C LYS A 247 -29.82 -19.60 6.41
N THR A 248 -30.58 -18.54 6.16
CA THR A 248 -30.53 -17.81 4.88
C THR A 248 -29.17 -17.14 4.68
N LEU A 249 -28.62 -16.53 5.73
CA LEU A 249 -27.28 -15.92 5.72
C LEU A 249 -26.17 -16.97 5.56
N GLN A 250 -26.27 -18.11 6.23
CA GLN A 250 -25.35 -19.25 6.04
C GLN A 250 -25.44 -19.80 4.61
N SER A 251 -26.64 -19.96 4.07
CA SER A 251 -26.85 -20.41 2.69
C SER A 251 -26.27 -19.42 1.67
N LEU A 252 -26.32 -18.12 1.98
CA LEU A 252 -25.71 -17.08 1.16
C LEU A 252 -24.18 -17.15 1.21
N ILE A 253 -23.60 -17.32 2.39
CA ILE A 253 -22.15 -17.52 2.56
C ILE A 253 -21.69 -18.78 1.81
N GLU A 254 -22.39 -19.89 1.99
CA GLU A 254 -22.13 -21.16 1.29
C GLU A 254 -22.30 -21.04 -0.22
N TYR A 255 -23.25 -20.24 -0.69
CA TYR A 255 -23.42 -19.98 -2.13
C TYR A 255 -22.21 -19.21 -2.68
N ILE A 256 -21.83 -18.09 -2.05
CA ILE A 256 -20.69 -17.28 -2.51
C ILE A 256 -19.40 -18.10 -2.47
N VAL A 257 -19.14 -18.81 -1.37
CA VAL A 257 -17.93 -19.63 -1.19
C VAL A 257 -17.96 -20.88 -2.07
N GLY A 258 -19.10 -21.58 -2.14
CA GLY A 258 -19.26 -22.80 -2.93
C GLY A 258 -19.13 -22.56 -4.43
N VAL A 259 -19.71 -21.48 -4.95
CA VAL A 259 -19.56 -21.08 -6.36
C VAL A 259 -18.12 -20.66 -6.68
N SER A 260 -17.38 -20.16 -5.69
CA SER A 260 -15.95 -19.81 -5.83
C SER A 260 -15.04 -21.04 -5.81
N LEU A 261 -15.45 -22.14 -5.14
CA LEU A 261 -14.68 -23.38 -5.01
C LEU A 261 -14.99 -24.44 -6.09
N ILE A 262 -16.11 -24.34 -6.81
CA ILE A 262 -16.48 -25.30 -7.86
C ILE A 262 -15.52 -25.11 -9.06
N ASN A 263 -14.52 -25.99 -9.10
CA ASN A 263 -13.38 -26.16 -10.02
C ASN A 263 -12.25 -25.12 -9.91
N PRO A 264 -11.18 -25.43 -9.14
CA PRO A 264 -9.84 -25.05 -9.58
C PRO A 264 -9.68 -25.62 -10.99
N GLU A 265 -9.42 -24.78 -11.97
CA GLU A 265 -8.99 -25.25 -13.27
C GLU A 265 -7.84 -26.25 -13.03
N GLN A 266 -8.06 -27.52 -13.34
CA GLN A 266 -6.99 -28.50 -13.46
C GLN A 266 -6.03 -27.92 -14.49
N LYS A 267 -5.01 -27.19 -14.01
CA LYS A 267 -3.82 -26.86 -14.79
C LYS A 267 -3.27 -28.20 -15.24
N PHE A 268 -3.52 -28.53 -16.50
CA PHE A 268 -2.82 -29.47 -17.36
C PHE A 268 -1.72 -30.26 -16.66
N LEU A 269 -2.09 -31.34 -15.97
CA LEU A 269 -1.22 -32.50 -15.90
C LEU A 269 -1.66 -33.36 -17.08
N ASN A 270 -0.80 -33.43 -18.11
CA ASN A 270 -0.96 -34.38 -19.19
C ASN A 270 -1.19 -35.77 -18.57
N SER A 271 -2.32 -36.41 -18.87
CA SER A 271 -2.55 -37.81 -18.50
C SER A 271 -1.36 -38.64 -18.98
N PRO A 272 -0.69 -39.42 -18.10
CA PRO A 272 0.35 -40.33 -18.52
C PRO A 272 -0.33 -41.56 -19.12
N ASN A 273 -0.84 -41.43 -20.34
CA ASN A 273 -1.30 -42.55 -21.15
C ASN A 273 -1.20 -42.15 -22.62
N ASN A 274 0.03 -42.23 -23.16
CA ASN A 274 0.33 -42.43 -24.58
C ASN A 274 1.81 -42.84 -24.77
N LEU A 275 2.26 -43.82 -23.97
CA LEU A 275 3.48 -44.61 -24.25
C LEU A 275 3.13 -46.10 -24.12
N ALA A 276 2.19 -46.54 -24.94
CA ALA A 276 1.87 -47.96 -25.10
C ALA A 276 1.47 -48.25 -26.56
N THR A 277 2.36 -47.92 -27.50
CA THR A 277 2.35 -48.48 -28.86
C THR A 277 3.75 -48.32 -29.43
N GLY A 278 4.55 -49.37 -29.33
CA GLY A 278 5.91 -49.38 -29.87
C GLY A 278 6.83 -50.45 -29.29
N ALA A 279 6.31 -51.60 -28.85
CA ALA A 279 7.13 -52.75 -28.53
C ALA A 279 6.30 -54.02 -28.73
N ASN A 280 6.20 -54.48 -29.98
CA ASN A 280 6.19 -55.89 -30.36
C ASN A 280 5.99 -55.97 -31.88
N GLU A 281 7.09 -55.99 -32.62
CA GLU A 281 7.24 -56.81 -33.81
C GLU A 281 8.74 -56.93 -34.14
N ILE A 282 9.38 -57.93 -33.52
CA ILE A 282 10.58 -58.54 -34.08
C ILE A 282 10.08 -59.75 -34.86
N VAL A 283 10.04 -59.64 -36.19
CA VAL A 283 10.11 -60.81 -37.06
C VAL A 283 11.16 -60.53 -38.12
N ASN A 284 12.29 -61.23 -37.94
CA ASN A 284 13.28 -61.65 -38.92
C ASN A 284 12.95 -61.36 -40.39
N THR A 285 13.89 -60.72 -41.09
CA THR A 285 14.60 -61.27 -42.26
C THR A 285 15.65 -60.28 -42.76
N ILE A 286 16.94 -60.62 -42.67
CA ILE A 286 18.00 -60.05 -43.51
C ILE A 286 18.35 -61.13 -44.55
N PRO A 287 18.41 -60.82 -45.85
CA PRO A 287 18.95 -61.72 -46.86
C PRO A 287 20.45 -61.48 -47.08
N ILE A 288 21.16 -62.59 -47.24
CA ILE A 288 22.56 -62.81 -47.70
C ILE A 288 23.66 -62.52 -46.67
#